data_AF-A0A2V2MYD9-F1
#
_entry.id   AF-A0A2V2MYD9-F1
#
_cell.length_a   1.000
_cell.length_b   1.000
_cell.length_c   1.000
_cell.angle_alpha   90.00
_cell.angle_beta   90.00
_cell.angle_gamma   90.00
#
_symmetry.space_group_name_H-M   'P 1'
#
loop_
_entity.id
_entity.type
_entity.pdbx_description
1 polymer ?
#
loop_
_entity_poly.entity_id
_entity_poly.type
_entity_poly.pdbx_seq_one_letter_code
_entity_poly.pdbx_strand_id
1 'polypeptide(L)' 'MPRSIKTVIVLFRELGPVDAVRFLHLYDRGHGDYTKERSEWLVKDPDVFLSNFLEWKEKRKETSNQL' A
#
# COMPACT_ATOMS: atom_id res chain seq x y z
N MET A 1 -17.94 -2.93 24.77
CA MET A 1 -18.20 -4.11 23.90
C MET A 1 -16.96 -4.40 23.06
N PRO A 2 -16.39 -5.62 23.10
CA PRO A 2 -15.17 -5.93 22.34
C PRO A 2 -15.56 -6.23 20.89
N ARG A 3 -15.47 -5.24 20.00
CA ARG A 3 -15.74 -5.40 18.56
C ARG A 3 -14.53 -5.92 17.75
N SER A 4 -13.35 -6.07 18.37
CA SER A 4 -12.09 -6.36 17.65
C SER A 4 -11.92 -7.81 17.19
N ILE A 5 -12.46 -8.78 17.94
CA ILE A 5 -12.18 -10.21 17.68
C ILE A 5 -12.86 -10.70 16.40
N LYS A 6 -14.07 -10.20 16.10
CA LYS A 6 -14.82 -10.60 14.90
C LYS A 6 -14.14 -10.19 13.61
N THR A 7 -13.51 -9.01 13.59
CA THR A 7 -12.84 -8.48 12.40
C THR A 7 -11.63 -9.31 11.99
N VAL A 8 -10.82 -9.73 12.97
CA VAL A 8 -9.64 -10.56 12.70
C VAL A 8 -10.06 -11.93 12.15
N ILE A 9 -11.10 -12.55 12.72
CA ILE A 9 -11.59 -13.85 12.22
C ILE A 9 -12.03 -13.77 10.75
N VAL A 10 -12.71 -12.68 10.35
CA VAL A 10 -13.10 -12.47 8.94
C VAL A 10 -11.86 -12.30 8.06
N LEU A 11 -10.85 -11.55 8.52
CA LEU A 11 -9.61 -11.36 7.77
C LEU A 11 -8.89 -12.68 7.50
N PHE A 12 -8.80 -13.55 8.51
CA PHE A 12 -8.19 -14.87 8.39
C PHE A 12 -8.97 -15.79 7.46
N ARG A 13 -10.31 -15.69 7.43
CA ARG A 13 -11.16 -16.48 6.53
C ARG A 13 -10.98 -16.08 5.07
N GLU A 14 -10.91 -14.78 4.78
CA GLU A 14 -10.90 -14.27 3.40
C GLU A 14 -9.49 -14.25 2.77
N LEU A 15 -8.46 -13.95 3.56
CA LEU A 15 -7.07 -13.87 3.06
C LEU A 15 -6.25 -15.13 3.34
N GLY A 16 -6.72 -16.01 4.23
CA GLY A 16 -5.89 -17.05 4.81
C GLY A 16 -4.92 -16.52 5.87
N PRO A 17 -4.35 -17.40 6.71
CA PRO A 17 -3.62 -17.00 7.90
C PRO A 17 -2.32 -16.24 7.61
N VAL A 18 -1.57 -16.64 6.57
CA VAL A 18 -0.28 -16.01 6.23
C VAL A 18 -0.49 -14.57 5.76
N ASP A 19 -1.42 -14.36 4.84
CA ASP A 19 -1.67 -13.04 4.27
C ASP A 19 -2.44 -12.14 5.25
N ALA A 20 -3.29 -12.70 6.13
CA ALA A 20 -3.91 -11.95 7.22
C ALA A 20 -2.87 -11.40 8.22
N VAL A 21 -1.89 -12.22 8.62
CA VAL A 21 -0.81 -11.76 9.51
C VAL A 21 0.06 -10.70 8.81
N ARG A 22 0.39 -10.91 7.53
CA ARG A 22 1.14 -9.91 6.73
C ARG A 22 0.38 -8.59 6.64
N PHE A 23 -0.93 -8.63 6.37
CA PHE A 23 -1.78 -7.45 6.33
C PHE A 23 -1.75 -6.69 7.66
N LEU A 24 -1.90 -7.39 8.79
CA LEU A 24 -1.87 -6.76 10.12
C LEU A 24 -0.50 -6.13 10.43
N HIS A 25 0.59 -6.70 9.91
CA HIS A 25 1.93 -6.14 10.05
C HIS A 25 2.14 -4.87 9.22
N LEU A 26 1.50 -4.79 8.06
CA LEU A 26 1.55 -3.62 7.17
C LEU A 26 0.50 -2.56 7.53
N TYR A 27 -0.53 -2.96 8.27
CA TYR A 27 -1.58 -2.06 8.72
C TYR A 27 -1.03 -1.16 9.83
N ASP A 28 -0.89 0.12 9.50
CA ASP A 28 -0.70 1.16 10.49
C ASP A 28 -2.04 1.87 10.75
N ARG A 29 -2.28 2.27 12.01
CA ARG A 29 -3.35 3.22 12.31
C ARG A 29 -2.84 4.58 11.87
N GLY A 30 -2.92 4.82 10.55
CA GLY A 30 -2.44 6.04 9.93
C GLY A 30 -2.79 7.26 10.79
N HIS A 31 -1.77 8.06 11.09
CA HIS A 31 -1.92 9.34 11.77
C HIS A 31 -2.00 10.44 10.71
N GLY A 32 -2.79 11.48 10.98
CA GLY A 32 -2.98 12.60 10.05
C GLY A 32 -4.32 12.59 9.32
N ASP A 33 -4.49 13.56 8.42
CA ASP A 33 -5.69 13.70 7.59
C ASP A 33 -5.33 13.27 6.18
N TYR A 34 -5.28 11.96 5.95
CA TYR A 34 -4.97 11.39 4.64
C TYR A 34 -5.85 11.98 3.53
N THR A 35 -7.10 12.35 3.83
CA THR A 35 -7.98 12.98 2.83
C THR A 35 -7.44 14.35 2.39
N LYS A 36 -6.96 15.18 3.32
CA LYS A 36 -6.33 16.47 2.99
C LYS A 36 -4.95 16.30 2.37
N GLU A 37 -4.09 15.52 3.01
CA GLU A 37 -2.69 15.31 2.62
C GLU A 37 -2.55 14.61 1.26
N ARG A 38 -3.50 13.73 0.89
CA ARG A 38 -3.53 13.07 -0.42
C ARG A 38 -3.54 14.07 -1.57
N SER A 39 -4.18 15.23 -1.41
CA SER A 39 -4.26 16.26 -2.45
C SER A 39 -2.90 16.81 -2.85
N GLU A 40 -1.95 16.80 -1.93
CA GLU A 40 -0.66 17.44 -2.09
C GLU A 40 0.31 16.53 -2.87
N TRP A 41 0.21 15.21 -2.71
CA TRP A 41 1.21 14.26 -3.21
C TRP A 41 0.65 13.33 -4.29
N LEU A 42 -0.67 13.15 -4.34
CA LEU A 42 -1.31 12.38 -5.40
C LEU A 42 -1.46 13.28 -6.63
N VAL A 43 -0.59 13.07 -7.61
CA VAL A 43 -0.73 13.69 -8.93
C VAL A 43 -2.11 13.31 -9.47
N LYS A 44 -2.97 14.32 -9.65
CA LYS A 44 -4.36 14.12 -10.08
C LYS A 44 -4.47 13.56 -11.50
N ASP A 45 -3.39 13.68 -12.26
CA ASP A 45 -3.28 13.22 -13.64
C ASP A 45 -2.71 11.78 -13.67
N PRO A 46 -3.52 10.78 -14.05
CA PRO A 46 -3.07 9.40 -14.18
C PRO A 46 -1.91 9.22 -15.17
N ASP A 47 -1.82 10.06 -16.21
CA ASP A 47 -0.80 9.95 -17.24
C ASP A 47 0.57 10.37 -16.70
N VAL A 48 0.60 11.41 -15.87
CA VAL A 48 1.82 11.86 -15.16
C VAL A 48 2.26 10.85 -14.10
N PHE A 49 1.32 10.21 -13.41
CA PHE A 49 1.68 9.10 -12.50
C PHE A 49 2.31 7.93 -13.26
N LEU A 50 1.72 7.55 -14.39
CA LEU A 50 2.17 6.41 -15.19
C LEU A 50 3.56 6.66 -15.79
N SER A 51 3.83 7.86 -16.33
CA SER A 51 5.15 8.21 -16.85
C SER A 51 6.23 8.13 -15.76
N ASN A 52 6.00 8.75 -14.61
CA ASN A 52 6.92 8.71 -13.46
C ASN A 52 7.20 7.27 -12.98
N PHE A 53 6.17 6.43 -12.93
CA PHE A 53 6.31 5.04 -12.52
C PHE A 53 7.13 4.21 -13.53
N LEU A 54 6.91 4.40 -14.83
CA LEU A 54 7.65 3.72 -15.89
C LEU A 54 9.13 4.13 -15.89
N GLU A 55 9.43 5.41 -15.72
CA GLU A 55 10.81 5.90 -15.60
C GLU A 55 11.53 5.28 -14.40
N TRP A 56 10.88 5.24 -13.24
CA TRP A 56 11.45 4.59 -12.05
C TRP A 56 11.69 3.08 -12.26
N LYS A 57 10.79 2.40 -12.98
CA LYS A 57 10.92 0.98 -13.31
C LYS A 57 12.11 0.70 -14.23
N GLU A 58 12.31 1.53 -15.26
CA GLU A 58 13.46 1.42 -16.18
C GLU A 58 14.78 1.61 -15.44
N LYS A 59 14.90 2.66 -14.61
CA LYS A 59 16.11 2.92 -13.80
C LYS A 59 16.50 1.74 -12.89
N ARG A 60 15.51 1.05 -12.29
CA ARG A 60 15.78 -0.13 -11.46
C ARG A 60 16.24 -1.34 -12.28
N LYS A 61 15.77 -1.46 -13.53
CA LYS A 61 16.19 -2.53 -14.44
C LYS A 61 17.63 -2.32 -14.90
N GLU A 62 18.02 -1.07 -15.18
CA GLU A 62 19.40 -0.70 -15.50
C GLU A 62 20.34 -0.94 -14.31
N THR A 63 19.94 -0.52 -13.10
CA THR A 63 20.73 -0.73 -11.87
C THR A 63 20.92 -2.22 -11.56
N SER A 64 19.91 -3.05 -11.85
CA SER A 64 19.99 -4.51 -11.67
C SER A 64 20.84 -5.22 -12.73
N ASN A 65 21.04 -4.63 -13.91
CA ASN A 65 21.84 -5.19 -15.00
C ASN A 65 23.32 -4.79 -14.93
N GLN A 66 23.69 -3.91 -14.00
CA GLN A 66 25.07 -3.46 -13.75
C GLN A 66 25.73 -4.16 -12.54
N LEU A 67 25.05 -5.12 -11.92
CA LEU A 67 25.54 -6.04 -10.88
C LEU A 67 25.58 -7.47 -11.43
#